data_AF-A0A4R0JJX6-F1
#
_entry.id   AF-A0A4R0JJX6-F1
#
_cell.length_a   1.000
_cell.length_b   1.000
_cell.length_c   1.000
_cell.angle_alpha   90.00
_cell.angle_beta   90.00
_cell.angle_gamma   90.00
#
_symmetry.space_group_name_H-M   'P 1'
#
loop_
_entity.id
_entity.type
_entity.pdbx_description
1 polymer ?
#
loop_
_entity_poly.entity_id
_entity_poly.type
_entity_poly.pdbx_seq_one_letter_code
_entity_poly.pdbx_strand_id
1 'polypeptide(L)'
;MTHTTQIAEQTAVTKRRAARFRRLDHAMQAVFNDVLDYCDAICEEAEQHLGTTDEDIIVDDPAYAEALDLFGFVFDLKNSVQTDLRSKWIGDG
;
A
#
# COMPACT_ATOMS: atom_id res chain seq x y z
N MET A 1 42.36 -14.00 0.53
CA MET A 1 41.40 -14.33 -0.54
C MET A 1 39.97 -14.54 -0.03
N THR A 2 39.77 -15.05 1.18
CA THR A 2 38.45 -15.34 1.77
C THR A 2 37.56 -14.10 1.99
N HIS A 3 38.15 -12.97 2.34
CA HIS A 3 37.42 -11.74 2.68
C HIS A 3 36.77 -11.04 1.46
N THR A 4 37.37 -11.19 0.27
CA THR A 4 36.86 -10.59 -0.98
C THR A 4 35.64 -11.35 -1.49
N THR A 5 35.64 -12.68 -1.38
CA THR A 5 34.52 -13.54 -1.77
C THR A 5 33.30 -13.30 -0.87
N GLN A 6 33.51 -13.14 0.44
CA GLN A 6 32.44 -12.90 1.41
C GLN A 6 31.72 -11.54 1.19
N ILE A 7 32.46 -10.49 0.81
CA ILE A 7 31.89 -9.17 0.48
C ILE A 7 31.06 -9.25 -0.82
N ALA A 8 31.53 -9.98 -1.82
CA ALA A 8 30.84 -10.14 -3.09
C ALA A 8 29.49 -10.88 -2.92
N GLU A 9 29.48 -11.93 -2.10
CA GLU A 9 28.27 -12.70 -1.77
C GLU A 9 27.25 -11.87 -0.99
N GLN A 10 27.70 -11.13 0.04
CA GLN A 10 26.83 -10.22 0.79
C GLN A 10 26.21 -9.16 -0.12
N THR A 11 26.99 -8.57 -1.02
CA THR A 11 26.50 -7.58 -2.00
C THR A 11 25.44 -8.17 -2.93
N ALA A 12 25.65 -9.40 -3.42
CA ALA A 12 24.69 -10.09 -4.27
C ALA A 12 23.40 -10.46 -3.53
N VAL A 13 23.47 -10.79 -2.24
CA VAL A 13 22.31 -11.03 -1.38
C VAL A 13 21.51 -9.74 -1.17
N THR A 14 22.16 -8.64 -0.82
CA THR A 14 21.50 -7.34 -0.62
C THR A 14 20.79 -6.86 -1.89
N LYS A 15 21.44 -6.96 -3.06
CA LYS A 15 20.82 -6.62 -4.36
C LYS A 15 19.56 -7.46 -4.63
N ARG A 16 19.59 -8.76 -4.32
CA ARG A 16 18.43 -9.66 -4.49
C ARG A 16 17.29 -9.31 -3.54
N ARG A 17 17.60 -8.95 -2.28
CA ARG A 17 16.59 -8.48 -1.31
C ARG A 17 15.94 -7.18 -1.76
N ALA A 18 16.73 -6.19 -2.16
CA ALA A 18 16.20 -4.92 -2.68
C ALA A 18 15.30 -5.11 -3.92
N ALA A 19 15.69 -6.00 -4.85
CA ALA A 19 14.85 -6.31 -6.00
C ALA A 19 13.53 -7.01 -5.63
N ARG A 20 13.52 -7.86 -4.58
CA ARG A 20 12.30 -8.49 -4.06
C ARG A 20 11.39 -7.46 -3.39
N PHE A 21 11.96 -6.59 -2.56
CA PHE A 21 11.23 -5.52 -1.89
C PHE A 21 10.56 -4.59 -2.90
N ARG A 22 11.28 -4.13 -3.94
CA ARG A 22 10.70 -3.29 -4.99
C ARG A 22 9.50 -3.93 -5.70
N ARG A 23 9.51 -5.26 -5.89
CA ARG A 23 8.35 -5.96 -6.47
C ARG A 23 7.16 -5.99 -5.52
N LEU A 24 7.42 -6.19 -4.23
CA LEU A 24 6.37 -6.14 -3.21
C LEU A 24 5.78 -4.74 -3.09
N ASP A 25 6.62 -3.71 -3.00
CA ASP A 25 6.20 -2.30 -2.93
C ASP A 25 5.37 -1.92 -4.16
N HIS A 26 5.79 -2.33 -5.37
CA HIS A 26 5.01 -2.12 -6.59
C HIS A 26 3.66 -2.84 -6.57
N ALA A 27 3.62 -4.09 -6.10
CA ALA A 27 2.35 -4.84 -5.98
C ALA A 27 1.42 -4.19 -4.95
N MET A 28 1.97 -3.70 -3.84
CA MET A 28 1.21 -2.99 -2.80
C MET A 28 0.68 -1.65 -3.33
N GLN A 29 1.46 -0.93 -4.14
CA GLN A 29 0.99 0.28 -4.79
C GLN A 29 -0.16 0.02 -5.77
N ALA A 30 -0.12 -1.10 -6.51
CA ALA A 30 -1.22 -1.48 -7.39
C ALA A 30 -2.51 -1.74 -6.59
N VAL A 31 -2.44 -2.53 -5.52
CA VAL A 31 -3.60 -2.80 -4.65
C VAL A 31 -4.14 -1.50 -4.02
N PHE A 32 -3.25 -0.59 -3.59
CA PHE A 32 -3.67 0.70 -3.05
C PHE A 32 -4.43 1.55 -4.09
N ASN A 33 -3.95 1.56 -5.34
CA ASN A 33 -4.64 2.28 -6.42
C ASN A 33 -6.00 1.64 -6.74
N ASP A 34 -6.08 0.31 -6.82
CA ASP A 34 -7.35 -0.39 -7.08
C ASP A 34 -8.40 -0.06 -6.00
N VAL A 35 -7.97 0.10 -4.73
CA VAL A 35 -8.84 0.46 -3.61
C VAL A 35 -9.25 1.93 -3.65
N LEU A 36 -8.38 2.84 -4.09
CA LEU A 36 -8.76 4.23 -4.35
C LEU A 36 -9.85 4.31 -5.43
N ASP A 37 -9.62 3.66 -6.57
CA ASP A 37 -10.58 3.64 -7.68
C ASP A 37 -11.93 3.06 -7.23
N TYR A 38 -11.91 2.04 -6.36
CA TYR A 38 -13.10 1.48 -5.73
C TYR A 38 -13.82 2.49 -4.82
N CYS A 39 -13.09 3.19 -3.95
CA CYS A 39 -13.68 4.21 -3.06
C CYS A 39 -14.33 5.35 -3.85
N ASP A 40 -13.67 5.81 -4.91
CA ASP A 40 -14.20 6.86 -5.79
C ASP A 40 -15.51 6.40 -6.45
N ALA A 41 -15.57 5.16 -6.95
CA ALA A 41 -16.78 4.60 -7.54
C ALA A 41 -17.94 4.50 -6.53
N ILE A 42 -17.68 4.06 -5.30
CA ILE A 42 -18.71 3.97 -4.26
C ILE A 42 -19.16 5.35 -3.79
N CYS A 43 -18.25 6.33 -3.73
CA CYS A 43 -18.60 7.72 -3.45
C CYS A 43 -19.57 8.25 -4.52
N GLU A 44 -19.28 8.06 -5.80
CA GLU A 44 -20.15 8.48 -6.91
C GLU A 44 -21.53 7.80 -6.83
N GLU A 45 -21.59 6.52 -6.46
CA GLU A 45 -22.86 5.80 -6.25
C GLU A 45 -23.65 6.38 -5.07
N ALA A 46 -23.00 6.69 -3.95
CA ALA A 46 -23.60 7.31 -2.78
C ALA A 46 -24.12 8.72 -3.07
N GLU A 47 -23.34 9.54 -3.79
CA GLU A 47 -23.76 10.88 -4.25
C GLU A 47 -25.04 10.81 -5.08
N GLN A 48 -25.10 9.87 -6.02
CA GLN A 48 -26.27 9.66 -6.87
C GLN A 48 -27.48 9.14 -6.08
N HIS A 49 -27.24 8.22 -5.14
CA HIS A 49 -28.28 7.64 -4.31
C HIS A 49 -28.92 8.66 -3.38
N LEU A 50 -28.09 9.49 -2.74
CA LEU A 50 -28.50 10.49 -1.75
C LEU A 50 -28.91 11.82 -2.40
N GLY A 51 -28.50 12.07 -3.64
CA GLY A 51 -28.78 13.31 -4.37
C GLY A 51 -28.03 14.52 -3.80
N THR A 52 -26.84 14.29 -3.23
CA THR A 52 -26.00 15.31 -2.62
C THR A 52 -24.52 15.03 -2.89
N THR A 53 -23.69 16.08 -2.84
CA THR A 53 -22.22 16.00 -2.85
C THR A 53 -21.64 16.45 -1.50
N ASP A 54 -22.48 16.49 -0.46
CA ASP A 54 -22.07 16.87 0.89
C ASP A 54 -21.36 15.69 1.55
N GLU A 55 -20.04 15.81 1.71
CA GLU A 55 -19.18 14.76 2.27
C GLU A 55 -19.64 14.30 3.65
N ASP A 56 -20.12 15.21 4.51
CA ASP A 56 -20.58 14.87 5.87
C ASP A 56 -21.81 13.93 5.84
N ILE A 57 -22.59 13.97 4.75
CA ILE A 57 -23.74 13.09 4.55
C ILE A 57 -23.30 11.79 3.85
N ILE A 58 -22.39 11.88 2.88
CA ILE A 58 -21.94 10.74 2.09
C ILE A 58 -21.14 9.74 2.93
N VAL A 59 -20.32 10.22 3.87
CA VAL A 59 -19.57 9.35 4.80
C VAL A 59 -20.46 8.49 5.70
N ASP A 60 -21.72 8.90 5.90
CA ASP A 60 -22.71 8.12 6.64
C ASP A 60 -23.42 7.08 5.75
N ASP A 61 -23.19 7.08 4.44
CA ASP A 61 -23.67 5.99 3.56
C ASP A 61 -22.97 4.68 3.93
N PRO A 62 -23.73 3.59 4.22
CA PRO A 62 -23.13 2.34 4.69
C PRO A 62 -22.12 1.72 3.72
N ALA A 63 -22.33 1.85 2.41
CA ALA A 63 -21.42 1.27 1.43
C ALA A 63 -20.14 2.10 1.34
N TYR A 64 -20.25 3.43 1.37
CA TYR A 64 -19.07 4.30 1.36
C TYR A 64 -18.27 4.20 2.67
N ALA A 65 -18.94 4.07 3.81
CA ALA A 65 -18.27 3.81 5.09
C ALA A 65 -17.45 2.50 5.06
N GLU A 66 -17.99 1.42 4.49
CA GLU A 66 -17.25 0.16 4.32
C GLU A 66 -16.05 0.31 3.36
N ALA A 67 -16.19 1.11 2.29
CA ALA A 67 -15.10 1.42 1.38
C ALA A 67 -13.98 2.20 2.08
N LEU A 68 -14.32 3.17 2.93
CA LEU A 68 -13.36 3.93 3.73
C LEU A 68 -12.62 3.06 4.77
N ASP A 69 -13.31 2.11 5.40
CA ASP A 69 -12.69 1.14 6.30
C ASP A 69 -11.66 0.27 5.57
N LEU A 70 -12.00 -0.22 4.37
CA LEU A 70 -11.08 -0.97 3.51
C LEU A 70 -9.87 -0.11 3.10
N PHE A 71 -10.11 1.14 2.70
CA PHE A 71 -9.05 2.09 2.39
C PHE A 71 -8.09 2.27 3.57
N GLY A 72 -8.62 2.51 4.77
CA GLY A 72 -7.82 2.67 5.99
C GLY A 72 -6.92 1.45 6.25
N PHE A 73 -7.49 0.25 6.16
CA PHE A 73 -6.73 -0.99 6.31
C PHE A 73 -5.59 -1.13 5.28
N VAL A 74 -5.88 -0.84 4.01
CA VAL A 74 -4.89 -0.96 2.92
C VAL A 74 -3.82 0.11 3.01
N PHE A 75 -4.17 1.33 3.44
CA PHE A 75 -3.25 2.41 3.71
C PHE A 75 -2.26 2.04 4.82
N ASP A 76 -2.75 1.50 5.94
CA ASP A 76 -1.91 1.04 7.05
C ASP A 76 -0.99 -0.11 6.64
N LEU A 77 -1.51 -1.06 5.85
CA LEU A 77 -0.71 -2.16 5.30
C LEU A 77 0.42 -1.62 4.41
N LYS A 78 0.11 -0.70 3.49
CA LYS A 78 1.10 -0.05 2.63
C LYS A 78 2.16 0.66 3.45
N ASN A 79 1.77 1.41 4.48
CA ASN A 79 2.71 2.07 5.38
C ASN A 79 3.62 1.06 6.07
N SER A 80 3.07 -0.02 6.63
CA SER A 80 3.87 -1.08 7.28
C SER A 80 4.86 -1.75 6.31
N VAL A 81 4.49 -1.94 5.04
CA VAL A 81 5.43 -2.42 4.01
C VAL A 81 6.55 -1.40 3.78
N GLN A 82 6.21 -0.11 3.64
CA GLN A 82 7.16 0.94 3.29
C GLN A 82 8.09 1.35 4.43
N THR A 83 7.65 1.24 5.69
CA THR A 83 8.44 1.58 6.88
C THR A 83 9.05 0.33 7.52
N ASP A 84 8.22 -0.54 8.08
CA ASP A 84 8.66 -1.62 8.97
C ASP A 84 9.37 -2.72 8.19
N LEU A 85 8.75 -3.18 7.11
CA LEU A 85 9.30 -4.27 6.32
C LEU A 85 10.54 -3.81 5.55
N ARG A 86 10.54 -2.59 5.03
CA ARG A 86 11.71 -1.99 4.40
C ARG A 86 12.90 -1.95 5.36
N SER A 87 12.69 -1.39 6.56
CA SER A 87 13.72 -1.30 7.59
C SER A 87 14.24 -2.69 8.00
N LYS A 88 13.34 -3.65 8.28
CA LYS A 88 13.73 -5.02 8.70
C LYS A 88 14.40 -5.83 7.59
N TRP A 89 13.99 -5.67 6.33
CA TRP A 89 14.43 -6.52 5.22
C TRP A 89 15.63 -5.95 4.47
N ILE A 90 15.64 -4.63 4.25
CA ILE A 90 16.68 -3.92 3.49
C ILE A 90 17.69 -3.24 4.42
N GLY A 91 17.26 -2.79 5.60
CA GLY A 91 18.14 -2.12 6.57
C GLY A 91 18.42 -0.65 6.25
N ASP A 92 17.62 -0.03 5.37
CA ASP A 92 17.79 1.36 4.90
C ASP A 92 16.69 2.31 5.40
N GLY A 93 15.99 1.93 6.48
CA GLY A 93 14.97 2.75 7.14
C GLY A 93 15.56 3.86 7.99
#